data_AF-A0A3D2V1B9-F1
#
_entry.id   AF-A0A3D2V1B9-F1
#
_cell.length_a   1.000
_cell.length_b   1.000
_cell.length_c   1.000
_cell.angle_alpha   90.00
_cell.angle_beta   90.00
_cell.angle_gamma   90.00
#
_symmetry.space_group_name_H-M   'P 1'
#
loop_
_entity.id
_entity.type
_entity.pdbx_description
1 polymer ?
#
loop_
_entity_poly.entity_id
_entity_poly.type
_entity_poly.pdbx_seq_one_letter_code
_entity_poly.pdbx_strand_id
1 'polypeptide(L)'
;MTDLSTLPITEAVAVSSQDNLHQLVQQCHTDSVSMYPLGGQTSLGFGVPARTEGIGIDLRGINQVIDFPVRDLTITVEAGILMSDLNALLAAEGLMLPLHVPQMSNATLGGVIATNTNGPGRFGYGTVRDYVIGIRALSGDAQVYNAGGRVVKNVAGYDFCKLLTGSLGTLGIITQVTMKLKPIPTRQATVIAPVNDVQHADRVVAELMNSMVRPVAIEYLQG
;
A
#
# COMPACT_ATOMS: atom_id res chain seq x y z
N MET A 1 3.44 5.76 18.85
CA MET A 1 2.55 4.61 19.09
C MET A 1 1.17 5.03 18.62
N THR A 2 0.60 4.35 17.62
CA THR A 2 -0.77 4.62 17.19
C THR A 2 -1.72 4.05 18.23
N ASP A 3 -2.70 4.84 18.63
CA ASP A 3 -3.71 4.44 19.60
C ASP A 3 -4.72 3.47 18.96
N LEU A 4 -4.77 2.24 19.46
CA LEU A 4 -5.73 1.23 19.04
C LEU A 4 -7.18 1.61 19.41
N SER A 5 -7.40 2.63 20.26
CA SER A 5 -8.73 3.16 20.59
C SER A 5 -9.54 3.64 19.38
N THR A 6 -8.86 3.83 18.24
CA THR A 6 -9.47 4.19 16.96
C THR A 6 -10.35 3.09 16.37
N LEU A 7 -10.17 1.83 16.78
CA LEU A 7 -11.00 0.70 16.37
C LEU A 7 -11.57 -0.01 17.61
N PRO A 8 -12.79 -0.58 17.54
CA PRO A 8 -13.41 -1.34 18.64
C PRO A 8 -12.79 -2.74 18.75
N ILE A 9 -11.48 -2.80 19.01
CA ILE A 9 -10.70 -4.04 19.10
C ILE A 9 -10.66 -4.51 20.56
N THR A 10 -11.14 -5.73 20.81
CA THR A 10 -11.10 -6.36 22.13
C THR A 10 -9.74 -6.98 22.42
N GLU A 11 -9.12 -7.59 21.41
CA GLU A 11 -7.77 -8.16 21.47
C GLU A 11 -7.08 -8.14 20.10
N ALA A 12 -5.75 -8.17 20.09
CA ALA A 12 -4.96 -8.27 18.87
C ALA A 12 -4.20 -9.60 18.83
N VAL A 13 -4.42 -10.40 17.78
CA VAL A 13 -3.83 -11.72 17.56
C VAL A 13 -2.80 -11.64 16.44
N ALA A 14 -1.56 -12.01 16.73
CA ALA A 14 -0.50 -12.04 15.73
C ALA A 14 -0.50 -13.37 14.95
N VAL A 15 -0.35 -13.26 13.64
CA VAL A 15 -0.20 -14.42 12.74
C VAL A 15 1.17 -14.39 12.07
N SER A 16 1.79 -15.55 11.94
CA SER A 16 3.15 -15.72 11.37
C SER A 16 3.15 -16.53 10.07
N SER A 17 1.99 -17.01 9.62
CA SER A 17 1.84 -17.76 8.37
C SER A 17 0.45 -17.57 7.78
N GLN A 18 0.35 -17.79 6.46
CA GLN A 18 -0.95 -17.76 5.77
C GLN A 18 -1.90 -18.88 6.27
N ASP A 19 -1.36 -20.01 6.72
CA ASP A 19 -2.16 -21.11 7.27
C ASP A 19 -2.76 -20.75 8.63
N ASN A 20 -2.00 -20.13 9.53
CA ASN A 20 -2.53 -19.65 10.81
C ASN A 20 -3.57 -18.55 10.61
N LEU A 21 -3.35 -17.66 9.64
CA LEU A 21 -4.34 -16.66 9.25
C LEU A 21 -5.63 -17.31 8.75
N HIS A 22 -5.54 -18.32 7.88
CA HIS A 22 -6.71 -19.01 7.36
C HIS A 22 -7.52 -19.68 8.49
N GLN A 23 -6.83 -20.39 9.39
CA GLN A 23 -7.47 -21.03 10.55
C GLN A 23 -8.19 -20.03 11.45
N LEU A 24 -7.54 -18.89 11.75
CA LEU A 24 -8.12 -17.84 12.57
C LEU A 24 -9.36 -17.23 11.93
N VAL A 25 -9.28 -16.88 10.64
CA VAL A 25 -10.43 -16.30 9.91
C VAL A 25 -11.58 -17.29 9.80
N GLN A 26 -11.30 -18.57 9.58
CA GLN A 26 -12.33 -19.62 9.55
C GLN A 26 -13.05 -19.76 10.90
N GLN A 27 -12.29 -19.68 12.01
CA GLN A 27 -12.86 -19.69 13.36
C GLN A 27 -13.74 -18.45 13.59
N CYS A 28 -13.22 -17.24 13.31
CA CYS A 28 -13.99 -16.00 13.46
C CYS A 28 -15.25 -15.97 12.60
N HIS A 29 -15.20 -16.50 11.39
CA HIS A 29 -16.37 -16.63 10.52
C HIS A 29 -17.44 -17.53 11.16
N THR A 30 -17.03 -18.70 11.68
CA THR A 30 -17.92 -19.65 12.35
C THR A 30 -18.56 -19.05 13.59
N ASP A 31 -17.78 -18.28 14.36
CA ASP A 31 -18.22 -17.67 15.61
C ASP A 31 -18.89 -16.30 15.41
N SER A 32 -19.00 -15.81 14.16
CA SER A 32 -19.53 -14.48 13.83
C SER A 32 -18.81 -13.32 14.53
N VAL A 33 -17.48 -13.45 14.69
CA VAL A 33 -16.61 -12.45 15.28
C VAL A 33 -16.12 -11.47 14.21
N SER A 34 -16.26 -10.16 14.47
CA SER A 34 -15.73 -9.12 13.57
C SER A 34 -14.20 -9.12 13.58
N MET A 35 -13.59 -8.88 12.42
CA MET A 35 -12.15 -8.94 12.23
C MET A 35 -11.61 -7.63 11.67
N TYR A 36 -10.47 -7.19 12.18
CA TYR A 36 -9.77 -5.97 11.75
C TYR A 36 -8.35 -6.31 11.30
N PRO A 37 -8.05 -6.26 9.99
CA PRO A 37 -6.68 -6.48 9.50
C PRO A 37 -5.75 -5.37 9.97
N LEU A 38 -4.69 -5.73 10.68
CA LEU A 38 -3.70 -4.81 11.22
C LEU A 38 -2.35 -5.05 10.55
N GLY A 39 -1.79 -3.99 9.96
CA GLY A 39 -0.41 -3.96 9.50
C GLY A 39 0.43 -3.05 10.39
N GLY A 40 1.02 -2.02 9.78
CA GLY A 40 1.83 -1.01 10.46
C GLY A 40 1.10 -0.05 11.39
N GLN A 41 -0.23 -0.12 11.43
CA GLN A 41 -1.10 0.74 12.24
C GLN A 41 -0.88 2.25 12.01
N THR A 42 -0.37 2.68 10.86
CA THR A 42 -0.07 4.10 10.58
C THR A 42 -1.28 4.89 10.09
N SER A 43 -2.44 4.24 9.90
CA SER A 43 -3.64 4.81 9.26
C SER A 43 -4.95 4.23 9.82
N LEU A 44 -4.99 3.81 11.09
CA LEU A 44 -6.17 3.16 11.68
C LEU A 44 -7.45 4.02 11.66
N GLY A 45 -7.31 5.34 11.71
CA GLY A 45 -8.44 6.28 11.66
C GLY A 45 -8.93 6.65 10.25
N PHE A 46 -8.45 5.98 9.19
CA PHE A 46 -8.92 6.27 7.83
C PHE A 46 -10.30 5.66 7.56
N GLY A 47 -11.19 6.46 6.95
CA GLY A 47 -12.52 6.00 6.54
C GLY A 47 -13.60 6.20 7.61
N VAL A 48 -14.65 5.39 7.53
CA VAL A 48 -15.78 5.45 8.47
C VAL A 48 -15.41 4.68 9.75
N PRO A 49 -15.56 5.27 10.95
CA PRO A 49 -15.26 4.57 12.19
C PRO A 49 -16.06 3.29 12.35
N ALA A 50 -15.38 2.19 12.65
CA ALA A 50 -16.02 0.92 12.95
C ALA A 50 -16.71 0.97 14.32
N ARG A 51 -17.83 0.24 14.44
CA ARG A 51 -18.69 0.28 15.65
C ARG A 51 -18.86 -1.09 16.32
N THR A 52 -18.51 -2.16 15.63
CA THR A 52 -18.75 -3.53 16.11
C THR A 52 -17.49 -4.05 16.79
N GLU A 53 -17.61 -4.51 18.02
CA GLU A 53 -16.48 -5.13 18.72
C GLU A 53 -15.97 -6.36 17.95
N GLY A 54 -14.66 -6.54 17.93
CA GLY A 54 -14.02 -7.64 17.23
C GLY A 54 -12.53 -7.74 17.54
N ILE A 55 -11.85 -8.62 16.83
CA ILE A 55 -10.42 -8.86 17.03
C ILE A 55 -9.57 -8.16 15.97
N GLY A 56 -8.42 -7.66 16.37
CA GLY A 56 -7.35 -7.23 15.47
C GLY A 56 -6.52 -8.43 15.03
N ILE A 57 -6.22 -8.54 13.74
CA ILE A 57 -5.34 -9.58 13.20
C ILE A 57 -4.06 -8.92 12.73
N ASP A 58 -2.96 -9.11 13.47
CA ASP A 58 -1.66 -8.54 13.15
C ASP A 58 -0.94 -9.39 12.09
N LEU A 59 -0.81 -8.82 10.89
CA LEU A 59 -0.26 -9.44 9.69
C LEU A 59 1.24 -9.25 9.54
N ARG A 60 1.92 -8.53 10.45
CA ARG A 60 3.35 -8.19 10.31
C ARG A 60 4.26 -9.42 10.30
N GLY A 61 3.79 -10.57 10.79
CA GLY A 61 4.50 -11.85 10.71
C GLY A 61 4.46 -12.52 9.33
N ILE A 62 3.60 -12.07 8.43
CA ILE A 62 3.46 -12.57 7.05
C ILE A 62 4.16 -11.57 6.12
N ASN A 63 5.49 -11.59 6.08
CA ASN A 63 6.35 -10.53 5.54
C ASN A 63 7.47 -10.99 4.60
N GLN A 64 7.39 -12.22 4.08
CA GLN A 64 8.45 -12.81 3.26
C GLN A 64 8.47 -12.26 1.82
N VAL A 65 9.66 -12.27 1.22
CA VAL A 65 9.81 -12.11 -0.23
C VAL A 65 9.54 -13.46 -0.87
N ILE A 66 8.50 -13.53 -1.71
CA ILE A 66 8.07 -14.79 -2.34
C ILE A 66 8.80 -15.00 -3.65
N ASP A 67 9.01 -13.92 -4.41
CA ASP A 67 9.80 -13.95 -5.64
C ASP A 67 10.27 -12.54 -6.03
N PHE A 68 11.46 -12.44 -6.61
CA PHE A 68 12.04 -11.18 -7.04
C PHE A 68 12.81 -11.31 -8.37
N PRO A 69 12.12 -11.48 -9.50
CA PRO A 69 12.76 -11.48 -10.82
C PRO A 69 13.15 -10.05 -11.21
N VAL A 70 14.32 -9.60 -10.74
CA VAL A 70 14.86 -8.23 -10.94
C VAL A 70 14.79 -7.77 -12.40
N ARG A 71 15.09 -8.67 -13.35
CA ARG A 71 15.08 -8.39 -14.80
C ARG A 71 13.68 -8.08 -15.34
N ASP A 72 12.65 -8.59 -14.70
CA ASP A 72 11.26 -8.37 -15.10
C ASP A 72 10.68 -7.09 -14.48
N LEU A 73 11.46 -6.39 -13.64
CA LEU A 73 11.03 -5.21 -12.88
C LEU A 73 9.77 -5.49 -12.08
N THR A 74 9.68 -6.67 -11.46
CA THR A 74 8.57 -7.06 -10.60
C THR A 74 9.07 -7.72 -9.32
N ILE A 75 8.26 -7.65 -8.28
CA ILE A 75 8.49 -8.37 -7.03
C ILE A 75 7.16 -8.90 -6.50
N THR A 76 7.17 -10.12 -5.97
CA THR A 76 6.06 -10.70 -5.21
C THR A 76 6.49 -10.83 -3.75
N VAL A 77 5.75 -10.19 -2.85
CA VAL A 77 6.03 -10.18 -1.41
C VAL A 77 4.75 -10.41 -0.63
N GLU A 78 4.90 -10.85 0.61
CA GLU A 78 3.81 -10.88 1.56
C GLU A 78 3.45 -9.48 2.07
N ALA A 79 2.17 -9.27 2.36
CA ALA A 79 1.60 -7.97 2.62
C ALA A 79 2.07 -7.32 3.93
N GLY A 80 2.58 -8.12 4.88
CA GLY A 80 3.10 -7.65 6.16
C GLY A 80 4.51 -7.07 6.09
N ILE A 81 5.20 -7.12 4.95
CA ILE A 81 6.53 -6.52 4.80
C ILE A 81 6.50 -5.01 5.06
N LEU A 82 7.47 -4.50 5.82
CA LEU A 82 7.63 -3.08 6.06
C LEU A 82 8.07 -2.38 4.77
N MET A 83 7.53 -1.18 4.54
CA MET A 83 7.90 -0.36 3.37
C MET A 83 9.38 0.02 3.39
N SER A 84 9.96 0.24 4.56
CA SER A 84 11.39 0.50 4.73
C SER A 84 12.25 -0.68 4.32
N ASP A 85 11.93 -1.90 4.77
CA ASP A 85 12.64 -3.13 4.42
C ASP A 85 12.51 -3.43 2.93
N LEU A 86 11.30 -3.29 2.37
CA LEU A 86 11.07 -3.43 0.94
C LEU A 86 11.90 -2.43 0.12
N ASN A 87 11.93 -1.16 0.53
CA ASN A 87 12.73 -0.15 -0.16
C ASN A 87 14.23 -0.45 -0.10
N ALA A 88 14.74 -0.90 1.06
CA ALA A 88 16.14 -1.27 1.20
C ALA A 88 16.52 -2.46 0.29
N LEU A 89 15.66 -3.48 0.24
CA LEU A 89 15.80 -4.65 -0.63
C LEU A 89 15.86 -4.25 -2.11
N LEU A 90 14.93 -3.40 -2.56
CA LEU A 90 14.87 -2.94 -3.95
C LEU A 90 16.08 -2.06 -4.31
N ALA A 91 16.50 -1.19 -3.40
CA ALA A 91 17.61 -0.28 -3.62
C ALA A 91 18.95 -1.01 -3.81
N ALA A 92 19.14 -2.16 -3.16
CA ALA A 92 20.30 -3.02 -3.36
C ALA A 92 20.46 -3.49 -4.82
N GLU A 93 19.35 -3.60 -5.56
CA GLU A 93 19.30 -3.96 -6.98
C GLU A 93 19.18 -2.74 -7.92
N GLY A 94 19.32 -1.52 -7.39
CA GLY A 94 19.15 -0.29 -8.18
C GLY A 94 17.70 -0.02 -8.60
N LEU A 95 16.74 -0.67 -7.94
CA LEU A 95 15.30 -0.53 -8.20
C LEU A 95 14.60 0.23 -7.07
N MET A 96 13.41 0.72 -7.36
CA MET A 96 12.53 1.38 -6.41
C MET A 96 11.07 1.01 -6.67
N LEU A 97 10.29 1.06 -5.60
CA LEU A 97 8.84 1.23 -5.67
C LEU A 97 8.56 2.73 -5.47
N PRO A 98 8.10 3.46 -6.50
CA PRO A 98 8.07 4.93 -6.49
C PRO A 98 6.85 5.48 -5.74
N LEU A 99 6.70 5.07 -4.49
CA LEU A 99 5.63 5.47 -3.60
C LEU A 99 6.21 6.28 -2.44
N HIS A 100 5.67 7.48 -2.23
CA HIS A 100 6.01 8.31 -1.08
C HIS A 100 5.04 8.02 0.06
N VAL A 101 5.42 7.11 0.95
CA VAL A 101 4.57 6.66 2.07
C VAL A 101 5.01 7.36 3.36
N PRO A 102 4.11 7.96 4.15
CA PRO A 102 4.46 8.49 5.47
C PRO A 102 4.80 7.35 6.44
N GLN A 103 5.73 7.58 7.37
CA GLN A 103 6.11 6.60 8.41
C GLN A 103 6.55 5.23 7.85
N MET A 104 7.38 5.20 6.79
CA MET A 104 7.81 3.95 6.11
C MET A 104 8.49 2.92 7.02
N SER A 105 9.08 3.36 8.14
CA SER A 105 9.66 2.46 9.14
C SER A 105 8.61 1.57 9.83
N ASN A 106 7.35 2.02 9.84
CA ASN A 106 6.26 1.34 10.53
C ASN A 106 5.21 0.82 9.55
N ALA A 107 4.97 1.52 8.43
CA ALA A 107 3.96 1.15 7.45
C ALA A 107 4.29 -0.16 6.73
N THR A 108 3.31 -1.05 6.63
CA THR A 108 3.37 -2.31 5.87
C THR A 108 2.80 -2.13 4.47
N LEU A 109 3.29 -2.88 3.47
CA LEU A 109 2.80 -2.82 2.09
C LEU A 109 1.28 -3.05 1.99
N GLY A 110 0.75 -4.05 2.67
CA GLY A 110 -0.68 -4.38 2.69
C GLY A 110 -1.54 -3.23 3.21
N GLY A 111 -1.10 -2.60 4.31
CA GLY A 111 -1.71 -1.39 4.85
C GLY A 111 -1.74 -0.24 3.84
N VAL A 112 -0.60 0.06 3.19
CA VAL A 112 -0.50 1.11 2.16
C VAL A 112 -1.46 0.88 0.99
N ILE A 113 -1.62 -0.38 0.56
CA ILE A 113 -2.55 -0.73 -0.52
C ILE A 113 -4.00 -0.62 -0.04
N ALA A 114 -4.31 -1.17 1.14
CA ALA A 114 -5.67 -1.13 1.70
C ALA A 114 -6.16 0.30 1.89
N THR A 115 -5.29 1.24 2.24
CA THR A 115 -5.62 2.67 2.40
C THR A 115 -5.42 3.50 1.13
N ASN A 116 -4.88 2.91 0.06
CA ASN A 116 -4.42 3.63 -1.13
C ASN A 116 -3.60 4.88 -0.75
N THR A 117 -2.64 4.71 0.18
CA THR A 117 -1.83 5.83 0.68
C THR A 117 -0.83 6.27 -0.36
N ASN A 118 -0.93 7.53 -0.77
CA ASN A 118 -0.07 8.14 -1.78
C ASN A 118 0.53 9.44 -1.25
N GLY A 119 1.76 9.75 -1.65
CA GLY A 119 2.40 11.04 -1.38
C GLY A 119 2.58 11.88 -2.65
N PRO A 120 3.35 12.98 -2.56
CA PRO A 120 3.51 13.97 -3.64
C PRO A 120 3.97 13.38 -4.98
N GLY A 121 4.78 12.32 -4.93
CA GLY A 121 5.32 11.63 -6.10
C GLY A 121 4.24 11.01 -7.00
N ARG A 122 2.99 10.90 -6.52
CA ARG A 122 1.86 10.39 -7.32
C ARG A 122 1.62 11.17 -8.60
N PHE A 123 2.02 12.44 -8.62
CA PHE A 123 1.88 13.31 -9.77
C PHE A 123 2.70 12.86 -10.98
N GLY A 124 3.97 12.53 -10.76
CA GLY A 124 4.87 12.04 -11.82
C GLY A 124 4.88 10.53 -11.98
N TYR A 125 4.70 9.80 -10.88
CA TYR A 125 4.84 8.33 -10.87
C TYR A 125 3.51 7.59 -10.92
N GLY A 126 2.37 8.24 -10.69
CA GLY A 126 1.09 7.55 -10.52
C GLY A 126 0.88 7.03 -9.10
N THR A 127 -0.21 6.30 -8.90
CA THR A 127 -0.69 5.89 -7.58
C THR A 127 -0.28 4.47 -7.23
N VAL A 128 -0.41 4.06 -5.96
CA VAL A 128 -0.24 2.66 -5.50
C VAL A 128 -0.96 1.68 -6.44
N ARG A 129 -2.19 2.02 -6.82
CA ARG A 129 -3.06 1.23 -7.71
C ARG A 129 -2.42 0.93 -9.06
N ASP A 130 -1.57 1.81 -9.57
CA ASP A 130 -0.91 1.64 -10.87
C ASP A 130 0.26 0.65 -10.82
N TYR A 131 0.78 0.36 -9.62
CA TYR A 131 1.91 -0.54 -9.41
C TYR A 131 1.51 -1.94 -8.97
N VAL A 132 0.31 -2.14 -8.42
CA VAL A 132 -0.22 -3.48 -8.10
C VAL A 132 -0.62 -4.21 -9.38
N ILE A 133 0.04 -5.34 -9.67
CA ILE A 133 -0.27 -6.19 -10.84
C ILE A 133 -0.78 -7.58 -10.47
N GLY A 134 -0.62 -7.98 -9.21
CA GLY A 134 -1.19 -9.20 -8.68
C GLY A 134 -1.49 -9.06 -7.19
N ILE A 135 -2.56 -9.68 -6.73
CA ILE A 135 -2.94 -9.69 -5.33
C ILE A 135 -3.52 -11.06 -4.96
N ARG A 136 -3.19 -11.50 -3.74
CA ARG A 136 -3.84 -12.62 -3.07
C ARG A 136 -4.44 -12.09 -1.79
N ALA A 137 -5.68 -12.44 -1.54
CA ALA A 137 -6.39 -12.04 -0.34
C ALA A 137 -7.27 -13.17 0.18
N LEU A 138 -7.66 -13.04 1.45
CA LEU A 138 -8.55 -13.93 2.16
C LEU A 138 -9.83 -13.15 2.50
N SER A 139 -10.99 -13.66 2.11
CA SER A 139 -12.29 -13.06 2.45
C SER A 139 -12.68 -13.36 3.90
N GLY A 140 -13.73 -12.68 4.39
CA GLY A 140 -14.25 -12.89 5.75
C GLY A 140 -14.91 -14.25 5.99
N ASP A 141 -15.13 -15.05 4.95
CA ASP A 141 -15.59 -16.45 4.98
C ASP A 141 -14.47 -17.46 4.67
N ALA A 142 -13.21 -17.03 4.88
CA ALA A 142 -12.00 -17.83 4.71
C ALA A 142 -11.76 -18.36 3.28
N GLN A 143 -12.35 -17.74 2.25
CA GLN A 143 -12.04 -18.09 0.87
C GLN A 143 -10.80 -17.34 0.37
N VAL A 144 -9.83 -18.08 -0.15
CA VAL A 144 -8.67 -17.49 -0.83
C VAL A 144 -9.06 -17.10 -2.24
N TYR A 145 -8.80 -15.84 -2.59
CA TYR A 145 -8.95 -15.38 -3.97
C TYR A 145 -7.71 -14.66 -4.45
N ASN A 146 -7.45 -14.79 -5.75
CA ASN A 146 -6.33 -14.20 -6.43
C ASN A 146 -6.85 -13.34 -7.58
N ALA A 147 -6.16 -12.24 -7.85
CA ALA A 147 -6.39 -11.46 -9.05
C ALA A 147 -5.11 -10.88 -9.60
N GLY A 148 -5.17 -10.51 -10.87
CA GLY A 148 -3.98 -10.11 -11.60
C GLY A 148 -3.08 -11.31 -11.90
N GLY A 149 -1.81 -11.02 -12.17
CA GLY A 149 -0.81 -12.01 -12.52
C GLY A 149 0.48 -11.32 -12.94
N ARG A 150 1.55 -12.09 -13.18
CA ARG A 150 2.83 -11.54 -13.65
C ARG A 150 2.83 -11.07 -15.09
N VAL A 151 1.79 -11.40 -15.85
CA VAL A 151 1.75 -11.17 -17.30
C VAL A 151 1.15 -9.80 -17.62
N VAL A 152 1.83 -9.08 -18.52
CA VAL A 152 1.49 -7.71 -18.96
C VAL A 152 0.10 -7.60 -19.60
N LYS A 153 -0.40 -8.70 -20.18
CA LYS A 153 -1.79 -8.80 -20.65
C LYS A 153 -2.58 -9.70 -19.73
N ASN A 154 -3.39 -9.07 -18.88
CA ASN A 154 -4.46 -9.75 -18.16
C ASN A 154 -5.79 -9.15 -18.62
N VAL A 155 -6.36 -9.73 -19.68
CA VAL A 155 -7.58 -9.23 -20.35
C VAL A 155 -8.81 -10.05 -19.94
N ALA A 156 -8.66 -10.96 -18.99
CA ALA A 156 -9.73 -11.84 -18.52
C ALA A 156 -10.17 -11.44 -17.12
N GLY A 157 -11.45 -11.12 -16.98
CA GLY A 157 -12.10 -10.88 -15.69
C GLY A 157 -12.03 -9.44 -15.17
N TYR A 158 -12.53 -9.26 -13.95
CA TYR A 158 -12.52 -7.98 -13.24
C TYR A 158 -11.17 -7.74 -12.55
N ASP A 159 -10.74 -6.49 -12.52
CA ASP A 159 -9.50 -6.09 -11.87
C ASP A 159 -9.70 -5.99 -10.34
N PHE A 160 -9.69 -7.13 -9.64
CA PHE A 160 -9.83 -7.13 -8.18
C PHE A 160 -8.62 -6.52 -7.47
N CYS A 161 -7.45 -6.44 -8.12
CA CYS A 161 -6.31 -5.67 -7.57
C CYS A 161 -6.73 -4.21 -7.34
N LYS A 162 -7.42 -3.66 -8.32
CA LYS A 162 -7.99 -2.31 -8.27
C LYS A 162 -9.20 -2.16 -7.35
N LEU A 163 -9.89 -3.25 -7.00
CA LEU A 163 -10.98 -3.24 -6.02
C LEU A 163 -10.43 -3.23 -4.59
N LEU A 164 -9.39 -4.01 -4.33
CA LEU A 164 -8.77 -4.12 -3.00
C LEU A 164 -7.92 -2.91 -2.63
N THR A 165 -7.37 -2.21 -3.63
CA THR A 165 -6.65 -0.95 -3.40
C THR A 165 -7.60 0.13 -2.92
N GLY A 166 -7.49 0.56 -1.67
CA GLY A 166 -8.41 1.51 -1.04
C GLY A 166 -9.62 0.85 -0.36
N SER A 167 -9.64 -0.48 -0.22
CA SER A 167 -10.74 -1.22 0.43
C SER A 167 -10.79 -1.08 1.96
N LEU A 168 -9.77 -0.50 2.58
CA LEU A 168 -9.64 -0.34 4.03
C LEU A 168 -9.77 -1.65 4.82
N GLY A 169 -9.45 -2.79 4.19
CA GLY A 169 -9.57 -4.12 4.79
C GLY A 169 -11.00 -4.67 4.86
N THR A 170 -11.99 -3.96 4.32
CA THR A 170 -13.42 -4.35 4.40
C THR A 170 -13.83 -5.44 3.41
N LEU A 171 -13.06 -5.63 2.33
CA LEU A 171 -13.34 -6.62 1.29
C LEU A 171 -12.48 -7.89 1.40
N GLY A 172 -11.52 -7.89 2.33
CA GLY A 172 -10.64 -9.02 2.58
C GLY A 172 -9.29 -8.60 3.15
N ILE A 173 -8.56 -9.61 3.59
CA ILE A 173 -7.22 -9.51 4.17
C ILE A 173 -6.22 -9.74 3.06
N ILE A 174 -5.48 -8.70 2.66
CA ILE A 174 -4.43 -8.81 1.65
C ILE A 174 -3.27 -9.61 2.27
N THR A 175 -2.87 -10.73 1.66
CA THR A 175 -1.80 -11.59 2.18
C THR A 175 -0.53 -11.56 1.34
N GLN A 176 -0.66 -11.38 0.03
CA GLN A 176 0.47 -11.33 -0.90
C GLN A 176 0.17 -10.35 -2.04
N VAL A 177 1.20 -9.67 -2.51
CA VAL A 177 1.10 -8.66 -3.56
C VAL A 177 2.24 -8.81 -4.55
N THR A 178 1.95 -8.67 -5.83
CA THR A 178 2.93 -8.51 -6.89
C THR A 178 2.93 -7.07 -7.39
N MET A 179 4.08 -6.43 -7.35
CA MET A 179 4.27 -5.03 -7.69
C MET A 179 5.18 -4.87 -8.91
N LYS A 180 4.87 -3.89 -9.77
CA LYS A 180 5.82 -3.35 -10.74
C LYS A 180 6.82 -2.43 -10.06
N LEU A 181 8.03 -2.41 -10.59
CA LEU A 181 9.15 -1.64 -10.08
C LEU A 181 9.62 -0.63 -11.13
N LYS A 182 10.44 0.32 -10.68
CA LYS A 182 11.17 1.25 -11.55
C LYS A 182 12.65 1.27 -11.20
N PRO A 183 13.54 1.54 -12.16
CA PRO A 183 14.92 1.89 -11.83
C PRO A 183 14.98 3.15 -10.97
N ILE A 184 15.93 3.22 -10.05
CA ILE A 184 16.23 4.46 -9.32
C ILE A 184 16.75 5.50 -10.34
N PRO A 185 16.25 6.75 -10.32
CA PRO A 185 16.74 7.81 -11.20
C PRO A 185 18.23 8.09 -10.95
N THR A 186 19.01 8.22 -12.04
CA THR A 186 20.45 8.56 -11.92
C THR A 186 20.68 9.94 -11.33
N ARG A 187 19.71 10.86 -11.46
CA ARG A 187 19.75 12.21 -10.92
C ARG A 187 18.35 12.64 -10.49
N GLN A 188 18.28 13.32 -9.35
CA GLN A 188 17.08 13.99 -8.85
C GLN A 188 17.50 15.30 -8.20
N ALA A 189 16.67 16.33 -8.33
CA ALA A 189 16.87 17.61 -7.66
C ALA A 189 15.53 18.12 -7.12
N THR A 190 15.58 18.80 -5.97
CA THR A 190 14.46 19.54 -5.40
C THR A 190 14.74 21.02 -5.59
N VAL A 191 13.78 21.75 -6.16
CA VAL A 191 13.86 23.20 -6.36
C VAL A 191 12.83 23.86 -5.45
N ILE A 192 13.26 24.90 -4.74
CA ILE A 192 12.39 25.72 -3.90
C ILE A 192 12.37 27.12 -4.51
N ALA A 193 11.19 27.64 -4.81
CA ALA A 193 10.99 28.96 -5.37
C ALA A 193 9.96 29.74 -4.54
N PRO A 194 10.26 30.98 -4.12
CA PRO A 194 9.27 31.82 -3.44
C PRO A 194 8.18 32.26 -4.41
N VAL A 195 6.96 32.34 -3.90
CA VAL A 195 5.79 32.89 -4.60
C VAL A 195 5.16 33.97 -3.72
N ASN A 196 4.60 34.99 -4.35
CA ASN A 196 4.10 36.17 -3.63
C ASN A 196 2.69 35.95 -3.07
N ASP A 197 1.90 35.17 -3.81
CA ASP A 197 0.51 34.83 -3.50
C ASP A 197 0.16 33.51 -4.21
N VAL A 198 -1.04 32.98 -3.91
CA VAL A 198 -1.55 31.75 -4.51
C VAL A 198 -1.68 31.88 -6.03
N GLN A 199 -2.06 33.06 -6.54
CA GLN A 199 -2.22 33.30 -7.97
C GLN A 199 -0.87 33.24 -8.71
N HIS A 200 0.22 33.65 -8.08
CA HIS A 200 1.58 33.50 -8.58
C HIS A 200 1.98 32.02 -8.59
N ALA A 201 1.67 31.26 -7.53
CA ALA A 201 1.90 29.83 -7.50
C ALA A 201 1.18 29.11 -8.66
N ASP A 202 -0.09 29.42 -8.90
CA ASP A 202 -0.88 28.84 -10.00
C ASP A 202 -0.24 29.10 -11.37
N ARG A 203 0.24 30.33 -11.63
CA ARG A 203 0.94 30.67 -12.88
C ARG A 203 2.22 29.86 -13.05
N VAL A 204 3.03 29.75 -12.00
CA VAL A 204 4.27 28.96 -12.02
C VAL A 204 3.98 27.49 -12.30
N VAL A 205 2.96 26.91 -11.65
CA VAL A 205 2.56 25.52 -11.89
C VAL A 205 2.10 25.32 -13.33
N ALA A 206 1.30 26.24 -13.88
CA ALA A 206 0.86 26.17 -15.27
C ALA A 206 2.02 26.25 -16.28
N GLU A 207 3.00 27.12 -16.04
CA GLU A 207 4.20 27.22 -16.87
C GLU A 207 5.05 25.95 -16.79
N LEU A 208 5.27 25.41 -15.59
CA LEU A 208 6.00 24.16 -15.38
C LEU A 208 5.35 23.00 -16.13
N MET A 209 4.02 22.92 -16.10
CA MET A 209 3.24 21.88 -16.79
C MET A 209 3.34 21.93 -18.30
N ASN A 210 3.60 23.10 -18.87
CA ASN A 210 3.80 23.31 -20.30
C ASN A 210 5.29 23.33 -20.69
N SER A 211 6.19 23.18 -19.73
CA SER A 211 7.63 23.14 -19.98
C SER A 211 8.10 21.75 -20.41
N MET A 212 9.30 21.65 -20.99
CA MET A 212 9.92 20.35 -21.29
C MET A 212 10.37 19.59 -20.04
N VAL A 213 10.41 20.25 -18.89
CA VAL A 213 10.82 19.65 -17.61
C VAL A 213 9.57 19.28 -16.83
N ARG A 214 9.19 18.01 -16.87
CA ARG A 214 8.04 17.52 -16.09
C ARG A 214 8.49 17.15 -14.67
N PRO A 215 8.06 17.88 -13.62
CA PRO A 215 8.40 17.53 -12.26
C PRO A 215 7.69 16.24 -11.84
N VAL A 216 8.31 15.51 -10.91
CA VAL A 216 7.73 14.28 -10.35
C VAL A 216 6.77 14.53 -9.18
N ALA A 217 6.93 15.68 -8.54
CA ALA A 217 6.12 16.17 -7.44
C ALA A 217 6.14 17.70 -7.44
N ILE A 218 5.04 18.33 -7.03
CA ILE A 218 4.91 19.77 -6.78
C ILE A 218 4.12 19.90 -5.48
N GLU A 219 4.64 20.69 -4.54
CA GLU A 219 3.96 20.99 -3.28
C GLU A 219 3.97 22.51 -3.07
N TYR A 220 2.84 23.05 -2.62
CA TYR A 220 2.71 24.45 -2.22
C TYR A 220 2.69 24.53 -0.70
N LEU A 221 3.63 25.29 -0.14
CA LEU A 221 3.74 25.50 1.30
C LEU A 221 3.21 26.88 1.64
N GLN A 222 2.14 26.93 2.43
CA GLN A 222 1.62 28.17 3.00
C GLN A 222 1.98 28.22 4.48
N GLY A 223 2.77 29.22 4.86
CA GLY A 223 3.13 29.53 6.25
C GLY A 223 2.39 30.75 6.78
#